data_AF-A0A8B7JUZ2-F1
#
_entry.id   AF-A0A8B7JUZ2-F1
#
_cell.length_a   1.000
_cell.length_b   1.000
_cell.length_c   1.000
_cell.angle_alpha   90.00
_cell.angle_beta   90.00
_cell.angle_gamma   90.00
#
_symmetry.space_group_name_H-M   'P 1'
#
loop_
_entity.id
_entity.type
_entity.pdbx_description
1 polymer ?
#
loop_
_entity_poly.entity_id
_entity_poly.type
_entity_poly.pdbx_seq_one_letter_code
_entity_poly.pdbx_strand_id
1 'polypeptide(L)'
;MQLDYFFGRSEEWNFINEAEKIRLQHKIVEDGEFWISFEDFMRHFTKLEICNLTPDTLEADKLQTWTVSVNEGRWVRGCSAGGCRNYPDTFWTNPQYRLRLLEEDDDPEDEEVVCSFLVALMQKNRRKERKLGANLYTIGFAIYEVPKEMYGNKQHLQKDFFLYNASKARSKTYINMREISERFRLPPNEYVVIPSTYEPHQEGEFILRVFSEKRSLSEEVENMIEAQRPSHASRKAHEPTEEEKQFRNIFRQIAGDDMEINAEELRNVLNNVVKKHKDLKTEGFELESCRSMIALMDTDGSGKINFDEFQHLWDKIKSWQKIFKRYDTDHSGTINSYEMRNAVNDAGFRLNNQLYDIITMRYADKNMNIDFDSFICCFVRLDAMFRAFHAFDKDGDGIIKLNVLEWLQLTMYA
;
A
#
# COMPACT_ATOMS: atom_id res chain seq x y z
N MET A 1 60.30 -4.23 1.28
CA MET A 1 60.43 -5.64 1.68
C MET A 1 59.05 -6.24 1.47
N GLN A 2 58.89 -7.01 0.38
CA GLN A 2 57.67 -7.77 0.10
C GLN A 2 57.50 -8.82 1.21
N LEU A 3 56.34 -8.84 1.86
CA LEU A 3 55.99 -9.82 2.87
C LEU A 3 54.90 -10.71 2.27
N ASP A 4 55.33 -11.82 1.68
CA ASP A 4 54.47 -12.86 1.12
C ASP A 4 54.08 -13.85 2.24
N TYR A 5 52.78 -14.12 2.41
CA TYR A 5 52.14 -15.16 3.22
C TYR A 5 52.37 -15.20 4.77
N PHE A 6 51.27 -15.12 5.54
CA PHE A 6 51.27 -15.31 7.00
C PHE A 6 50.28 -16.40 7.47
N PHE A 7 50.40 -17.62 6.96
CA PHE A 7 49.69 -18.74 7.60
C PHE A 7 50.17 -18.90 9.06
N GLY A 8 49.34 -19.44 9.96
CA GLY A 8 49.70 -19.52 11.40
C GLY A 8 51.06 -20.18 11.71
N ARG A 9 51.58 -21.00 10.79
CA ARG A 9 52.90 -21.67 10.86
C ARG A 9 53.92 -21.17 9.81
N SER A 10 53.67 -20.02 9.17
CA SER A 10 54.58 -19.43 8.18
C SER A 10 55.96 -19.13 8.78
N GLU A 11 57.03 -19.41 8.03
CA GLU A 11 58.40 -19.08 8.45
C GLU A 11 58.62 -17.56 8.55
N GLU A 12 57.78 -16.79 7.87
CA GLU A 12 57.75 -15.33 7.85
C GLU A 12 57.47 -14.74 9.24
N TRP A 13 56.75 -15.46 10.11
CA TRP A 13 56.56 -15.07 11.51
C TRP A 13 57.87 -15.03 12.29
N ASN A 14 58.92 -15.76 11.88
CA ASN A 14 60.21 -15.73 12.56
C ASN A 14 60.95 -14.40 12.41
N PHE A 15 60.59 -13.59 11.41
CA PHE A 15 61.19 -12.27 11.18
C PHE A 15 60.45 -11.13 11.92
N ILE A 16 59.32 -11.43 12.55
CA ILE A 16 58.58 -10.49 13.40
C ILE A 16 59.09 -10.60 14.84
N ASN A 17 59.32 -9.46 15.49
CA ASN A 17 59.78 -9.43 16.88
C ASN A 17 58.68 -9.91 17.86
N GLU A 18 59.10 -10.34 19.05
CA GLU A 18 58.18 -10.96 20.02
C GLU A 18 57.12 -9.99 20.55
N ALA A 19 57.44 -8.71 20.70
CA ALA A 19 56.50 -7.68 21.14
C ALA A 19 55.32 -7.52 20.16
N GLU A 20 55.62 -7.59 18.87
CA GLU A 20 54.63 -7.44 17.81
C GLU A 20 53.77 -8.70 17.63
N LYS A 21 54.35 -9.89 17.83
CA LYS A 21 53.58 -11.15 17.91
C LYS A 21 52.55 -11.13 19.04
N ILE A 22 52.96 -10.64 20.21
CA ILE A 22 52.06 -10.47 21.36
C ILE A 22 50.96 -9.44 21.03
N ARG A 23 51.32 -8.31 20.41
CA ARG A 23 50.35 -7.26 20.00
C ARG A 23 49.31 -7.79 19.02
N LEU A 24 49.74 -8.56 18.04
CA LEU A 24 48.87 -9.21 17.04
C LEU A 24 48.13 -10.44 17.60
N GLN A 25 48.33 -10.77 18.87
CA GLN A 25 47.76 -11.97 19.50
C GLN A 25 48.04 -13.24 18.69
N HIS A 26 49.23 -13.34 18.09
CA HIS A 26 49.61 -14.50 17.28
C HIS A 26 49.54 -15.77 18.13
N LYS A 27 48.63 -16.67 17.76
CA LYS A 27 48.47 -17.98 18.37
C LYS A 27 48.39 -19.01 17.25
N ILE A 28 49.09 -20.13 17.43
CA ILE A 28 49.01 -21.26 16.50
C ILE A 28 47.90 -22.18 17.01
N VAL A 29 46.66 -21.90 16.60
CA VAL A 29 45.48 -22.69 16.96
C VAL A 29 44.79 -23.17 15.68
N GLU A 30 44.31 -24.41 15.67
CA GLU A 30 43.51 -24.96 14.56
C GLU A 30 42.02 -24.67 14.81
N ASP A 31 41.67 -23.39 14.89
CA ASP A 31 40.30 -22.89 15.11
C ASP A 31 39.73 -22.13 13.90
N GLY A 32 40.52 -22.00 12.83
CA GLY A 32 40.13 -21.27 11.63
C GLY A 32 40.55 -19.81 11.62
N GLU A 33 41.27 -19.32 12.65
CA GLU A 33 41.91 -18.01 12.63
C GLU A 33 43.23 -18.07 11.84
N PHE A 34 43.43 -17.09 10.94
CA PHE A 34 44.67 -16.97 10.18
C PHE A 34 44.94 -15.52 9.81
N TRP A 35 46.20 -15.21 9.54
CA TRP A 35 46.61 -13.94 8.97
C TRP A 35 46.88 -14.14 7.47
N ILE A 36 46.61 -13.13 6.67
CA ILE A 36 47.04 -13.08 5.27
C ILE A 36 47.51 -11.67 4.97
N SER A 37 48.36 -11.54 3.96
CA SER A 37 48.70 -10.23 3.43
C SER A 37 47.43 -9.56 2.88
N PHE A 38 47.39 -8.23 2.93
CA PHE A 38 46.29 -7.49 2.33
C PHE A 38 46.22 -7.70 0.80
N GLU A 39 47.37 -7.90 0.15
CA GLU A 39 47.40 -8.24 -1.28
C GLU A 39 46.72 -9.59 -1.57
N ASP A 40 46.98 -10.61 -0.75
CA ASP A 40 46.32 -11.90 -0.88
C ASP A 40 44.83 -11.80 -0.53
N PHE A 41 44.45 -10.98 0.45
CA PHE A 41 43.05 -10.69 0.71
C PHE A 41 42.36 -10.14 -0.55
N MET A 42 42.97 -9.12 -1.18
CA MET A 42 42.45 -8.51 -2.41
C MET A 42 42.42 -9.48 -3.61
N ARG A 43 43.33 -10.47 -3.67
CA ARG A 43 43.37 -11.50 -4.72
C ARG A 43 42.33 -12.60 -4.53
N HIS A 44 42.07 -13.02 -3.29
CA HIS A 44 41.29 -14.22 -2.99
C HIS A 44 39.86 -13.93 -2.51
N PHE A 45 39.60 -12.76 -1.91
CA PHE A 45 38.28 -12.39 -1.42
C PHE A 45 37.57 -11.47 -2.40
N THR A 46 36.31 -11.80 -2.71
CA THR A 46 35.48 -11.02 -3.66
C THR A 46 34.49 -10.08 -2.98
N LYS A 47 34.30 -10.23 -1.66
CA LYS A 47 33.30 -9.47 -0.89
C LYS A 47 33.77 -9.25 0.55
N LEU A 48 33.67 -8.01 1.01
CA LEU A 48 33.84 -7.61 2.40
C LEU A 48 32.51 -7.06 2.90
N GLU A 49 31.98 -7.63 3.99
CA GLU A 49 30.77 -7.14 4.65
C GLU A 49 31.15 -6.59 6.03
N ILE A 50 30.83 -5.33 6.28
CA ILE A 50 31.09 -4.66 7.56
C ILE A 50 29.74 -4.20 8.12
N CYS A 51 29.43 -4.65 9.33
CA CYS A 51 28.22 -4.26 10.05
C CYS A 51 28.59 -3.23 11.11
N ASN A 52 28.31 -1.96 10.83
CA ASN A 52 28.49 -0.89 11.81
C ASN A 52 27.34 -0.92 12.83
N LEU A 53 27.66 -0.68 14.10
CA LEU A 53 26.65 -0.53 15.16
C LEU A 53 25.94 0.83 15.07
N THR A 54 26.59 1.81 14.43
CA THR A 54 26.04 3.13 14.15
C THR A 54 25.97 3.35 12.63
N PRO A 55 25.11 4.26 12.15
CA PRO A 55 25.08 4.62 10.75
C PRO A 55 26.26 5.51 10.34
N ASP A 56 27.35 5.61 11.09
CA ASP A 56 28.54 6.38 10.68
C ASP A 56 29.29 5.65 9.54
N THR A 57 29.97 6.41 8.68
CA THR A 57 30.92 5.84 7.71
C THR A 57 32.21 5.46 8.46
N LEU A 58 32.94 4.47 7.94
CA LEU A 58 34.26 4.09 8.49
C LEU A 58 35.32 5.18 8.28
N GLU A 59 35.01 6.18 7.45
CA GLU A 59 35.87 7.31 7.10
C GLU A 59 35.61 8.53 8.00
N ALA A 60 34.54 8.52 8.82
CA ALA A 60 34.22 9.64 9.70
C ALA A 60 35.08 9.58 10.97
N ASP A 61 35.91 10.60 11.19
CA ASP A 61 36.75 10.74 12.39
C ASP A 61 35.95 11.07 13.67
N LYS A 62 34.66 11.41 13.52
CA LYS A 62 33.74 11.77 14.61
C LYS A 62 32.48 10.92 14.56
N LEU A 63 32.04 10.47 15.72
CA LEU A 63 30.74 9.82 15.90
C LEU A 63 29.63 10.86 15.72
N GLN A 64 28.75 10.66 14.73
CA GLN A 64 27.57 11.49 14.54
C GLN A 64 26.39 10.92 15.33
N THR A 65 25.48 11.79 15.75
CA THR A 65 24.20 11.37 16.33
C THR A 65 23.18 11.17 15.23
N TRP A 66 22.66 9.97 15.08
CA TRP A 66 21.68 9.66 14.04
C TRP A 66 20.27 9.60 14.61
N THR A 67 19.33 10.25 13.93
CA THR A 67 17.90 10.03 14.14
C THR A 67 17.41 8.89 13.25
N VAL A 68 16.56 8.01 13.79
CA VAL A 68 16.09 6.82 13.09
C VAL A 68 14.57 6.81 13.03
N SER A 69 14.02 6.75 11.83
CA SER A 69 12.62 6.39 11.59
C SER A 69 12.54 4.93 11.16
N VAL A 70 11.61 4.19 11.75
CA VAL A 70 11.36 2.78 11.44
C VAL A 70 9.91 2.64 11.03
N ASN A 71 9.66 2.18 9.81
CA ASN A 71 8.33 1.99 9.26
C ASN A 71 8.17 0.53 8.87
N GLU A 72 7.11 -0.11 9.35
CA GLU A 72 6.74 -1.46 8.91
C GLU A 72 5.72 -1.38 7.79
N GLY A 73 5.87 -2.20 6.75
CA GLY A 73 5.00 -2.18 5.59
C GLY A 73 4.77 -3.57 5.01
N ARG A 74 3.86 -3.63 4.03
CA ARG A 74 3.51 -4.86 3.32
C ARG A 74 3.27 -4.59 1.83
N TRP A 75 3.70 -5.52 1.00
CA TRP A 75 3.26 -5.67 -0.38
C TRP A 75 2.16 -6.71 -0.41
N VAL A 76 0.97 -6.29 -0.83
CA VAL A 76 -0.23 -7.14 -0.96
C VAL A 76 -0.57 -7.24 -2.43
N ARG A 77 -0.68 -8.48 -2.92
CA ARG A 77 -1.01 -8.75 -4.32
C ARG A 77 -2.41 -8.21 -4.61
N GLY A 78 -2.52 -7.50 -5.73
CA GLY A 78 -3.78 -6.85 -6.08
C GLY A 78 -4.10 -5.61 -5.22
N CYS A 79 -3.13 -5.05 -4.50
CA CYS A 79 -3.30 -3.77 -3.84
C CYS A 79 -2.00 -2.96 -3.89
N SER A 80 -1.04 -3.31 -3.04
CA SER A 80 0.20 -2.56 -2.81
C SER A 80 1.47 -3.22 -3.36
N ALA A 81 1.39 -4.43 -3.92
CA ALA A 81 2.51 -5.10 -4.59
C ALA A 81 2.68 -4.59 -6.03
N GLY A 82 3.10 -3.33 -6.18
CA GLY A 82 3.12 -2.61 -7.46
C GLY A 82 4.31 -2.93 -8.38
N GLY A 83 5.35 -3.60 -7.87
CA GLY A 83 6.59 -3.85 -8.63
C GLY A 83 7.43 -2.58 -8.78
N CYS A 84 8.55 -2.65 -9.51
CA CYS A 84 9.47 -1.53 -9.69
C CYS A 84 9.00 -0.55 -10.78
N ARG A 85 9.76 0.53 -11.00
CA ARG A 85 9.41 1.62 -11.93
C ARG A 85 9.23 1.17 -13.40
N ASN A 86 9.71 -0.02 -13.75
CA ASN A 86 9.48 -0.64 -15.06
C ASN A 86 8.01 -0.99 -15.32
N TYR A 87 7.19 -1.04 -14.26
CA TYR A 87 5.76 -1.33 -14.29
C TYR A 87 4.95 -0.07 -13.96
N PRO A 88 4.88 0.93 -14.86
CA PRO A 88 4.26 2.23 -14.55
C PRO A 88 2.77 2.14 -14.18
N ASP A 89 2.06 1.11 -14.64
CA ASP A 89 0.64 0.92 -14.36
C ASP A 89 0.38 0.56 -12.89
N THR A 90 1.35 -0.07 -12.22
CA THR A 90 1.20 -0.58 -10.85
C THR A 90 2.20 0.03 -9.87
N PHE A 91 3.34 0.57 -10.33
CA PHE A 91 4.40 1.11 -9.47
C PHE A 91 3.89 2.11 -8.42
N TRP A 92 2.97 2.98 -8.82
CA TRP A 92 2.42 4.02 -7.97
C TRP A 92 1.58 3.47 -6.81
N THR A 93 1.13 2.21 -6.85
CA THR A 93 0.33 1.59 -5.79
C THR A 93 1.17 1.06 -4.62
N ASN A 94 2.50 0.97 -4.78
CA ASN A 94 3.40 0.62 -3.68
C ASN A 94 3.22 1.58 -2.49
N PRO A 95 3.49 1.11 -1.24
CA PRO A 95 3.51 1.99 -0.08
C PRO A 95 4.44 3.19 -0.32
N GLN A 96 4.07 4.36 0.20
CA GLN A 96 4.81 5.60 0.01
C GLN A 96 5.12 6.21 1.38
N TYR A 97 6.37 6.59 1.61
CA TYR A 97 6.81 7.17 2.88
C TYR A 97 7.38 8.56 2.64
N ARG A 98 6.80 9.60 3.26
CA ARG A 98 7.35 10.96 3.17
C ARG A 98 8.66 11.00 3.95
N LEU A 99 9.63 11.76 3.44
CA LEU A 99 10.89 12.04 4.09
C LEU A 99 11.12 13.55 4.04
N ARG A 100 11.10 14.21 5.20
CA ARG A 100 11.44 15.64 5.30
C ARG A 100 12.86 15.82 5.79
N LEU A 101 13.69 16.39 4.94
CA LEU A 101 15.05 16.81 5.26
C LEU A 101 15.03 18.31 5.55
N LEU A 102 15.26 18.67 6.82
CA LEU A 102 15.02 20.04 7.33
C LEU A 102 16.30 20.85 7.50
N GLU A 103 17.36 20.21 8.00
CA GLU A 103 18.60 20.85 8.44
C GLU A 103 19.77 20.25 7.67
N GLU A 104 20.70 21.12 7.27
CA GLU A 104 21.98 20.76 6.64
C GLU A 104 22.90 20.03 7.62
N ASP A 105 23.81 19.23 7.08
CA ASP A 105 24.83 18.53 7.88
C ASP A 105 25.84 19.55 8.45
N ASP A 106 26.43 19.27 9.62
CA ASP A 106 27.40 20.18 10.27
C ASP A 106 28.82 20.04 9.67
N ASP A 107 28.95 19.72 8.39
CA ASP A 107 30.25 19.51 7.74
C ASP A 107 30.79 20.83 7.14
N PRO A 108 31.82 21.46 7.74
CA PRO A 108 32.37 22.71 7.26
C PRO A 108 33.14 22.58 5.93
N GLU A 109 33.38 21.37 5.44
CA GLU A 109 34.04 21.12 4.15
C GLU A 109 33.06 21.00 2.98
N ASP A 110 31.75 20.82 3.24
CA ASP A 110 30.75 20.74 2.19
C ASP A 110 30.38 22.16 1.68
N GLU A 111 30.70 22.46 0.41
CA GLU A 111 30.35 23.74 -0.25
C GLU A 111 28.85 23.83 -0.59
N GLU A 112 28.13 22.70 -0.57
CA GLU A 112 26.71 22.60 -0.91
C GLU A 112 25.85 22.26 0.32
N VAL A 113 24.69 22.91 0.43
CA VAL A 113 23.69 22.65 1.46
C VAL A 113 23.04 21.28 1.20
N VAL A 114 23.54 20.25 1.88
CA VAL A 114 23.09 18.85 1.74
C VAL A 114 22.70 18.24 3.08
N CYS A 115 21.82 17.25 3.01
CA CYS A 115 21.44 16.41 4.14
C CYS A 115 21.87 14.97 3.85
N SER A 116 22.64 14.38 4.75
CA SER A 116 23.10 13.00 4.68
C SER A 116 22.11 12.06 5.36
N PHE A 117 21.70 11.02 4.64
CA PHE A 117 20.80 10.01 5.18
C PHE A 117 21.06 8.63 4.57
N LEU A 118 20.66 7.59 5.30
CA LEU A 118 20.73 6.20 4.89
C LEU A 118 19.32 5.62 4.84
N VAL A 119 18.98 4.97 3.73
CA VAL A 119 17.73 4.22 3.58
C VAL A 119 18.06 2.73 3.58
N ALA A 120 17.44 1.97 4.48
CA ALA A 120 17.56 0.52 4.56
C ALA A 120 16.19 -0.14 4.41
N LEU A 121 16.01 -0.95 3.37
CA LEU A 121 14.81 -1.72 3.11
C LEU A 121 15.06 -3.20 3.35
N MET A 122 14.29 -3.82 4.23
CA MET A 122 14.48 -5.19 4.68
C MET A 122 13.19 -6.01 4.53
N GLN A 123 13.25 -7.17 3.86
CA GLN A 123 12.13 -8.10 3.79
C GLN A 123 12.06 -9.00 5.05
N LYS A 124 10.87 -9.13 5.65
CA LYS A 124 10.60 -9.89 6.89
C LYS A 124 10.27 -11.35 6.58
N ASN A 125 10.36 -12.20 7.60
CA ASN A 125 9.83 -13.57 7.68
C ASN A 125 10.27 -14.63 6.64
N ARG A 126 10.99 -14.27 5.58
CA ARG A 126 11.44 -15.21 4.52
C ARG A 126 12.31 -16.37 5.01
N ARG A 127 13.08 -16.20 6.09
CA ARG A 127 13.87 -17.30 6.65
C ARG A 127 12.99 -18.44 7.18
N LYS A 128 11.81 -18.15 7.70
CA LYS A 128 10.85 -19.18 8.14
C LYS A 128 10.29 -19.93 6.93
N GLU A 129 10.02 -19.20 5.86
CA GLU A 129 9.42 -19.72 4.62
C GLU A 129 10.42 -20.43 3.71
N ARG A 130 11.75 -20.30 3.94
CA ARG A 130 12.76 -21.11 3.24
C ARG A 130 12.50 -22.61 3.36
N LYS A 131 11.93 -23.08 4.48
CA LYS A 131 11.54 -24.48 4.67
C LYS A 131 10.43 -24.93 3.71
N LEU A 132 9.69 -23.98 3.14
CA LEU A 132 8.63 -24.18 2.14
C LEU A 132 9.13 -23.88 0.71
N GLY A 133 10.44 -23.69 0.52
CA GLY A 133 11.04 -23.38 -0.79
C GLY A 133 10.97 -21.91 -1.21
N ALA A 134 10.57 -20.99 -0.32
CA ALA A 134 10.50 -19.57 -0.66
C ALA A 134 11.90 -18.96 -0.81
N ASN A 135 12.12 -18.29 -1.95
CA ASN A 135 13.30 -17.47 -2.19
C ASN A 135 13.10 -16.05 -1.66
N LEU A 136 14.21 -15.37 -1.41
CA LEU A 136 14.20 -13.93 -1.19
C LEU A 136 13.72 -13.26 -2.49
N TYR A 137 13.00 -12.14 -2.35
CA TYR A 137 12.64 -11.31 -3.49
C TYR A 137 13.75 -10.37 -3.87
N THR A 138 13.78 -10.02 -5.15
CA THR A 138 14.58 -8.92 -5.65
C THR A 138 13.91 -7.61 -5.22
N ILE A 139 14.51 -6.88 -4.29
CA ILE A 139 13.94 -5.66 -3.68
C ILE A 139 14.79 -4.43 -3.96
N GLY A 140 14.17 -3.26 -3.89
CA GLY A 140 14.80 -1.96 -4.08
C GLY A 140 13.84 -0.83 -3.73
N PHE A 141 14.30 0.40 -3.87
CA PHE A 141 13.47 1.58 -3.61
C PHE A 141 13.86 2.75 -4.51
N ALA A 142 12.92 3.67 -4.69
CA ALA A 142 13.13 4.93 -5.41
C ALA A 142 12.70 6.12 -4.56
N ILE A 143 13.38 7.25 -4.74
CA ILE A 143 13.18 8.49 -3.99
C ILE A 143 12.83 9.60 -4.98
N TYR A 144 11.69 10.25 -4.78
CA TYR A 144 11.22 11.37 -5.60
C TYR A 144 11.13 12.63 -4.75
N GLU A 145 11.42 13.78 -5.36
CA GLU A 145 11.15 15.09 -4.75
C GLU A 145 9.65 15.38 -4.87
N VAL A 146 9.06 15.87 -3.79
CA VAL A 146 7.66 16.29 -3.77
C VAL A 146 7.58 17.71 -4.32
N PRO A 147 6.59 18.03 -5.19
CA PRO A 147 6.31 19.39 -5.61
C PRO A 147 5.84 20.26 -4.44
N LYS A 148 6.24 21.54 -4.42
CA LYS A 148 5.95 22.48 -3.33
C LYS A 148 4.44 22.64 -3.07
N GLU A 149 3.63 22.51 -4.11
CA GLU A 149 2.17 22.60 -4.04
C GLU A 149 1.54 21.44 -3.24
N MET A 150 2.28 20.34 -3.08
CA MET A 150 1.86 19.14 -2.35
C MET A 150 2.54 18.98 -1.00
N TYR A 151 3.23 20.02 -0.49
CA TYR A 151 3.80 19.99 0.85
C TYR A 151 2.72 19.95 1.92
N GLY A 152 2.92 19.11 2.92
CA GLY A 152 1.92 18.86 3.96
C GLY A 152 0.71 18.04 3.51
N ASN A 153 0.53 17.81 2.20
CA ASN A 153 -0.51 16.91 1.70
C ASN A 153 -0.08 15.46 1.89
N LYS A 154 -0.79 14.74 2.76
CA LYS A 154 -0.59 13.32 3.07
C LYS A 154 -1.29 12.37 2.08
N GLN A 155 -1.79 12.87 0.96
CA GLN A 155 -2.41 12.02 -0.07
C GLN A 155 -1.37 11.16 -0.79
N HIS A 156 -1.81 9.94 -1.12
CA HIS A 156 -1.08 8.98 -1.94
C HIS A 156 -0.86 9.55 -3.35
N LEU A 157 0.39 9.60 -3.79
CA LEU A 157 0.75 10.14 -5.10
C LEU A 157 0.29 9.19 -6.20
N GLN A 158 -0.41 9.74 -7.20
CA GLN A 158 -1.06 8.96 -8.26
C GLN A 158 -0.09 8.62 -9.41
N LYS A 159 -0.54 7.76 -10.33
CA LYS A 159 0.22 7.30 -11.50
C LYS A 159 0.92 8.43 -12.26
N ASP A 160 0.18 9.50 -12.59
CA ASP A 160 0.69 10.61 -13.40
C ASP A 160 1.90 11.29 -12.77
N PHE A 161 1.95 11.37 -11.43
CA PHE A 161 3.12 11.92 -10.74
C PHE A 161 4.39 11.16 -11.13
N PHE A 162 4.39 9.83 -11.08
CA PHE A 162 5.56 9.01 -11.39
C PHE A 162 5.86 8.90 -12.89
N LEU A 163 4.87 9.19 -13.75
CA LEU A 163 5.07 9.26 -15.19
C LEU A 163 5.83 10.53 -15.60
N TYR A 164 5.50 11.67 -14.97
CA TYR A 164 6.06 12.97 -15.35
C TYR A 164 7.24 13.44 -14.48
N ASN A 165 7.52 12.78 -13.36
CA ASN A 165 8.63 13.12 -12.47
C ASN A 165 9.70 12.03 -12.47
N ALA A 166 10.97 12.42 -12.58
CA ALA A 166 12.11 11.51 -12.45
C ALA A 166 12.49 11.31 -10.98
N SER A 167 12.98 10.11 -10.63
CA SER A 167 13.53 9.85 -9.31
C SER A 167 14.80 10.67 -9.09
N LYS A 168 14.93 11.33 -7.94
CA LYS A 168 16.14 12.04 -7.54
C LYS A 168 17.24 11.11 -7.07
N ALA A 169 16.84 10.05 -6.39
CA ALA A 169 17.73 8.99 -5.94
C ALA A 169 16.99 7.65 -5.98
N ARG A 170 17.73 6.55 -5.97
CA ARG A 170 17.20 5.19 -5.94
C ARG A 170 18.30 4.24 -5.51
N SER A 171 17.92 3.06 -5.03
CA SER A 171 18.88 1.96 -4.88
C SER A 171 19.60 1.69 -6.21
N LYS A 172 20.93 1.56 -6.20
CA LYS A 172 21.77 1.33 -7.38
C LYS A 172 21.31 0.12 -8.19
N THR A 173 20.92 -0.94 -7.49
CA THR A 173 20.41 -2.18 -8.10
C THR A 173 19.27 -2.75 -7.27
N TYR A 174 18.28 -3.33 -7.94
CA TYR A 174 17.34 -4.25 -7.30
C TYR A 174 18.08 -5.56 -7.02
N ILE A 175 18.08 -6.01 -5.78
CA ILE A 175 18.91 -7.14 -5.37
C ILE A 175 18.13 -8.18 -4.59
N ASN A 176 18.49 -9.44 -4.82
CA ASN A 176 17.91 -10.58 -4.13
C ASN A 176 18.64 -10.84 -2.80
N MET A 177 18.55 -9.87 -1.88
CA MET A 177 19.06 -9.98 -0.51
C MET A 177 17.98 -9.67 0.52
N ARG A 178 18.21 -10.09 1.77
CA ARG A 178 17.27 -9.81 2.87
C ARG A 178 17.12 -8.31 3.12
N GLU A 179 18.18 -7.55 2.91
CA GLU A 179 18.22 -6.11 3.11
C GLU A 179 19.05 -5.46 2.01
N ILE A 180 18.61 -4.28 1.59
CA ILE A 180 19.39 -3.34 0.78
C ILE A 180 19.45 -2.02 1.54
N SER A 181 20.67 -1.50 1.74
CA SER A 181 20.92 -0.23 2.42
C SER A 181 21.85 0.64 1.58
N GLU A 182 21.49 1.90 1.40
CA GLU A 182 22.29 2.87 0.65
C GLU A 182 22.25 4.25 1.31
N ARG A 183 23.36 4.96 1.20
CA ARG A 183 23.54 6.34 1.68
C ARG A 183 23.30 7.32 0.54
N PHE A 184 22.67 8.44 0.88
CA PHE A 184 22.35 9.51 -0.04
C PHE A 184 22.67 10.87 0.58
N ARG A 185 22.99 11.81 -0.29
CA ARG A 185 23.06 13.24 0.00
C ARG A 185 22.07 13.94 -0.92
N LEU A 186 21.11 14.66 -0.35
CA LEU A 186 20.11 15.43 -1.10
C LEU A 186 19.92 16.79 -0.43
N PRO A 187 19.55 17.84 -1.17
CA PRO A 187 19.30 19.15 -0.57
C PRO A 187 18.08 19.12 0.38
N PRO A 188 17.99 20.03 1.37
CA PRO A 188 16.86 20.13 2.27
C PRO A 188 15.54 20.30 1.51
N ASN A 189 14.66 19.29 1.60
CA ASN A 189 13.37 19.29 0.95
C ASN A 189 12.44 18.17 1.47
N GLU A 190 11.21 18.12 0.97
CA GLU A 190 10.28 17.01 1.15
C GLU A 190 10.39 16.01 -0.02
N TYR A 191 10.63 14.75 0.34
CA TYR A 191 10.78 13.63 -0.58
C TYR A 191 9.75 12.55 -0.27
N VAL A 192 9.64 11.58 -1.17
CA VAL A 192 8.87 10.35 -0.97
C VAL A 192 9.71 9.14 -1.35
N VAL A 193 9.78 8.16 -0.45
CA VAL A 193 10.46 6.88 -0.63
C VAL A 193 9.43 5.82 -0.99
N ILE A 194 9.67 5.13 -2.11
CA ILE A 194 8.80 4.07 -2.65
C ILE A 194 9.56 2.73 -2.57
N PRO A 195 9.39 1.94 -1.49
CA PRO A 195 9.91 0.59 -1.41
C PRO A 195 9.09 -0.38 -2.26
N SER A 196 9.75 -1.19 -3.08
CA SER A 196 9.07 -2.17 -3.93
C SER A 196 9.88 -3.45 -4.11
N THR A 197 9.18 -4.51 -4.48
CA THR A 197 9.77 -5.65 -5.18
C THR A 197 10.09 -5.28 -6.64
N TYR A 198 10.91 -6.07 -7.31
CA TYR A 198 11.22 -5.88 -8.72
C TYR A 198 9.98 -6.17 -9.58
N GLU A 199 9.39 -7.35 -9.41
CA GLU A 199 8.18 -7.78 -10.10
C GLU A 199 6.93 -7.36 -9.32
N PRO A 200 5.81 -7.03 -10.00
CA PRO A 200 4.54 -6.79 -9.35
C PRO A 200 3.97 -8.09 -8.74
N HIS A 201 2.94 -7.96 -7.90
CA HIS A 201 2.18 -9.07 -7.30
C HIS A 201 2.96 -9.98 -6.35
N GLN A 202 4.20 -9.62 -5.99
CA GLN A 202 5.00 -10.34 -4.99
C GLN A 202 4.59 -9.91 -3.57
N GLU A 203 3.98 -10.83 -2.83
CA GLU A 203 3.45 -10.55 -1.49
C GLU A 203 4.52 -10.68 -0.42
N GLY A 204 4.69 -9.68 0.45
CA GLY A 204 5.64 -9.79 1.56
C GLY A 204 5.61 -8.62 2.51
N GLU A 205 6.05 -8.85 3.74
CA GLU A 205 6.24 -7.79 4.72
C GLU A 205 7.66 -7.22 4.65
N PHE A 206 7.83 -5.94 4.97
CA PHE A 206 9.12 -5.28 5.03
C PHE A 206 9.25 -4.30 6.19
N ILE A 207 10.48 -3.90 6.47
CA ILE A 207 10.84 -2.78 7.35
C ILE A 207 11.64 -1.78 6.51
N LEU A 208 11.20 -0.54 6.49
CA LEU A 208 11.93 0.60 5.94
C LEU A 208 12.51 1.43 7.09
N ARG A 209 13.83 1.59 7.10
CA ARG A 209 14.54 2.42 8.08
C ARG A 209 15.20 3.58 7.38
N VAL A 210 15.00 4.78 7.91
CA VAL A 210 15.69 5.98 7.46
C VAL A 210 16.50 6.52 8.61
N PHE A 211 17.81 6.62 8.41
CA PHE A 211 18.75 7.22 9.35
C PHE A 211 19.16 8.58 8.80
N SER A 212 19.02 9.66 9.55
CA SER A 212 19.50 10.99 9.15
C SER A 212 20.33 11.63 10.26
N GLU A 213 21.36 12.37 9.89
CA GLU A 213 22.26 13.06 10.82
C GLU A 213 21.48 14.10 11.64
N LYS A 214 20.63 14.87 10.98
CA LYS A 214 19.70 15.81 11.60
C LYS A 214 18.29 15.23 11.70
N ARG A 215 17.44 15.90 12.49
CA ARG A 215 16.06 15.45 12.71
C ARG A 215 15.29 15.42 11.39
N SER A 216 14.97 14.22 10.93
CA SER A 216 14.04 14.02 9.81
C SER A 216 12.70 13.49 10.32
N LEU A 217 11.62 13.84 9.63
CA LEU A 217 10.31 13.25 9.85
C LEU A 217 10.03 12.31 8.69
N SER A 218 9.89 11.03 8.99
CA SER A 218 9.40 10.03 8.05
C SER A 218 8.09 9.44 8.54
N GLU A 219 7.04 9.60 7.74
CA GLU A 219 5.67 9.16 8.02
C GLU A 219 5.12 8.44 6.79
N GLU A 220 4.28 7.42 7.00
CA GLU A 220 3.54 6.77 5.93
C GLU A 220 2.52 7.75 5.31
N VAL A 221 2.44 7.74 3.98
CA VAL A 221 1.42 8.48 3.23
C VAL A 221 0.11 7.71 3.36
N GLU A 222 -0.68 8.04 4.38
CA GLU A 222 -2.04 7.51 4.50
C GLU A 222 -3.04 8.45 3.84
N ASN A 223 -3.83 7.91 2.90
CA ASN A 223 -5.03 8.61 2.46
C ASN A 223 -5.97 8.80 3.66
N MET A 224 -6.47 10.02 3.84
CA MET A 224 -7.57 10.28 4.77
C MET A 224 -8.78 9.45 4.36
N ILE A 225 -9.40 8.79 5.35
CA ILE A 225 -10.62 8.01 5.15
C ILE A 225 -11.79 8.98 5.12
N GLU A 226 -12.38 9.16 3.94
CA GLU A 226 -13.47 10.11 3.73
C GLU A 226 -14.48 9.55 2.74
N ALA A 227 -15.75 9.88 2.93
CA ALA A 227 -16.77 9.69 1.92
C ALA A 227 -17.45 11.03 1.67
N GLN A 228 -17.70 11.38 0.41
CA GLN A 228 -18.52 12.54 0.08
C GLN A 228 -19.90 12.37 0.73
N ARG A 229 -20.22 13.27 1.68
CA ARG A 229 -21.54 13.29 2.29
C ARG A 229 -22.58 13.50 1.19
N PRO A 230 -23.68 12.72 1.16
CA PRO A 230 -24.76 12.99 0.23
C PRO A 230 -25.19 14.44 0.43
N SER A 231 -25.12 15.24 -0.63
CA SER A 231 -25.80 16.54 -0.60
C SER A 231 -27.29 16.22 -0.48
N HIS A 232 -27.88 16.46 0.69
CA HIS A 232 -29.33 16.49 0.82
C HIS A 232 -29.85 17.70 0.04
N ALA A 233 -29.90 17.57 -1.28
CA ALA A 233 -30.71 18.46 -2.09
C ALA A 233 -32.14 18.20 -1.63
N SER A 234 -32.68 19.12 -0.84
CA SER A 234 -34.06 19.06 -0.39
C SER A 234 -34.94 18.94 -1.64
N ARG A 235 -35.47 17.74 -1.90
CA ARG A 235 -36.40 17.49 -3.01
C ARG A 235 -37.65 18.31 -2.72
N LYS A 236 -37.73 19.52 -3.29
CA LYS A 236 -38.98 20.29 -3.32
C LYS A 236 -40.03 19.43 -4.01
N ALA A 237 -41.26 19.44 -3.49
CA ALA A 237 -42.39 18.78 -4.13
C ALA A 237 -42.57 19.32 -5.56
N HIS A 238 -42.13 18.55 -6.54
CA HIS A 238 -42.32 18.75 -7.98
C HIS A 238 -43.27 17.65 -8.45
N GLU A 239 -44.13 17.93 -9.44
CA GLU A 239 -44.84 16.88 -10.18
C GLU A 239 -43.89 15.78 -10.65
N PRO A 240 -44.18 14.50 -10.44
CA PRO A 240 -43.26 13.44 -10.84
C PRO A 240 -43.01 13.51 -12.35
N THR A 241 -41.74 13.55 -12.72
CA THR A 241 -41.27 13.50 -14.12
C THR A 241 -41.76 12.22 -14.80
N GLU A 242 -41.81 12.19 -16.13
CA GLU A 242 -42.20 10.98 -16.87
C GLU A 242 -41.27 9.79 -16.57
N GLU A 243 -39.98 10.04 -16.30
CA GLU A 243 -39.03 9.03 -15.87
C GLU A 243 -39.37 8.46 -14.48
N GLU A 244 -39.76 9.31 -13.52
CA GLU A 244 -40.20 8.88 -12.19
C GLU A 244 -41.51 8.07 -12.25
N LYS A 245 -42.44 8.44 -13.13
CA LYS A 245 -43.66 7.66 -13.38
C LYS A 245 -43.35 6.28 -13.97
N GLN A 246 -42.45 6.22 -14.95
CA GLN A 246 -41.99 4.95 -15.52
C GLN A 246 -41.28 4.09 -14.47
N PHE A 247 -40.41 4.69 -13.65
CA PHE A 247 -39.71 3.99 -12.59
C PHE A 247 -40.66 3.45 -11.51
N ARG A 248 -41.68 4.22 -11.12
CA ARG A 248 -42.76 3.75 -10.23
C ARG A 248 -43.52 2.57 -10.81
N ASN A 249 -43.79 2.56 -12.11
CA ASN A 249 -44.44 1.43 -12.76
C ASN A 249 -43.55 0.18 -12.77
N ILE A 250 -42.24 0.35 -13.00
CA ILE A 250 -41.27 -0.75 -12.90
C ILE A 250 -41.24 -1.30 -11.47
N PHE A 251 -41.18 -0.43 -10.46
CA PHE A 251 -41.23 -0.85 -9.05
C PHE A 251 -42.47 -1.68 -8.74
N ARG A 252 -43.66 -1.22 -9.13
CA ARG A 252 -44.91 -1.98 -8.91
C ARG A 252 -44.90 -3.35 -9.58
N GLN A 253 -44.32 -3.47 -10.76
CA GLN A 253 -44.20 -4.76 -11.46
C GLN A 253 -43.26 -5.73 -10.74
N ILE A 254 -42.30 -5.21 -9.96
CA ILE A 254 -41.32 -6.01 -9.24
C ILE A 254 -41.87 -6.40 -7.86
N ALA A 255 -42.35 -5.43 -7.10
CA ALA A 255 -42.85 -5.60 -5.73
C ALA A 255 -44.21 -6.33 -5.68
N GLY A 256 -45.02 -6.25 -6.75
CA GLY A 256 -46.34 -6.86 -6.75
C GLY A 256 -47.28 -6.19 -5.74
N ASP A 257 -48.08 -6.99 -5.04
CA ASP A 257 -49.21 -6.51 -4.24
C ASP A 257 -48.81 -5.95 -2.86
N ASP A 258 -47.68 -6.40 -2.29
CA ASP A 258 -47.21 -5.93 -0.98
C ASP A 258 -46.46 -4.59 -1.05
N MET A 259 -46.14 -4.12 -2.26
CA MET A 259 -45.44 -2.86 -2.54
C MET A 259 -44.06 -2.76 -1.85
N GLU A 260 -43.43 -3.91 -1.59
CA GLU A 260 -42.08 -4.03 -1.04
C GLU A 260 -41.27 -5.03 -1.88
N ILE A 261 -39.96 -4.83 -1.98
CA ILE A 261 -39.08 -5.73 -2.76
C ILE A 261 -38.33 -6.65 -1.81
N ASN A 262 -38.48 -7.97 -2.01
CA ASN A 262 -37.70 -8.99 -1.31
C ASN A 262 -36.41 -9.37 -2.07
N ALA A 263 -35.57 -10.21 -1.45
CA ALA A 263 -34.27 -10.59 -2.00
C ALA A 263 -34.35 -11.34 -3.34
N GLU A 264 -35.40 -12.14 -3.55
CA GLU A 264 -35.57 -12.91 -4.79
C GLU A 264 -35.99 -12.00 -5.94
N GLU A 265 -36.89 -11.05 -5.67
CA GLU A 265 -37.29 -10.01 -6.62
C GLU A 265 -36.12 -9.10 -7.00
N LEU A 266 -35.36 -8.61 -6.01
CA LEU A 266 -34.17 -7.79 -6.25
C LEU A 266 -33.16 -8.54 -7.12
N ARG A 267 -32.89 -9.82 -6.79
CA ARG A 267 -31.99 -10.68 -7.57
C ARG A 267 -32.44 -10.80 -9.02
N ASN A 268 -33.72 -11.06 -9.24
CA ASN A 268 -34.27 -11.25 -10.57
C ASN A 268 -34.11 -9.98 -11.42
N VAL A 269 -34.39 -8.81 -10.83
CA VAL A 269 -34.29 -7.52 -11.51
C VAL A 269 -32.84 -7.18 -11.86
N LEU A 270 -31.93 -7.29 -10.89
CA LEU A 270 -30.52 -7.00 -11.11
C LEU A 270 -29.92 -7.95 -12.16
N ASN A 271 -30.24 -9.24 -12.10
CA ASN A 271 -29.75 -10.21 -13.09
C ASN A 271 -30.36 -10.01 -14.48
N ASN A 272 -31.60 -9.51 -14.58
CA ASN A 272 -32.18 -9.11 -15.86
C ASN A 272 -31.46 -7.89 -16.46
N VAL A 273 -30.94 -6.97 -15.64
CA VAL A 273 -30.10 -5.86 -16.11
C VAL A 273 -28.75 -6.39 -16.59
N VAL A 274 -28.08 -7.21 -15.78
CA VAL A 274 -26.77 -7.79 -16.12
C VAL A 274 -26.84 -8.56 -17.44
N LYS A 275 -27.89 -9.37 -17.66
CA LYS A 275 -28.11 -10.11 -18.92
C LYS A 275 -28.20 -9.22 -20.17
N LYS A 276 -28.63 -7.96 -20.02
CA LYS A 276 -28.68 -6.99 -21.13
C LYS A 276 -27.31 -6.41 -21.46
N HIS A 277 -26.35 -6.51 -20.54
CA HIS A 277 -25.00 -5.99 -20.66
C HIS A 277 -23.99 -7.14 -20.82
N LYS A 278 -23.89 -7.65 -22.06
CA LYS A 278 -22.97 -8.77 -22.40
C LYS A 278 -21.49 -8.41 -22.26
N ASP A 279 -21.19 -7.13 -22.12
CA ASP A 279 -19.86 -6.58 -21.83
C ASP A 279 -19.41 -6.84 -20.39
N LEU A 280 -20.34 -7.15 -19.47
CA LEU A 280 -20.00 -7.45 -18.07
C LEU A 280 -19.68 -8.93 -17.90
N LYS A 281 -18.53 -9.23 -17.30
CA LYS A 281 -18.12 -10.60 -16.98
C LYS A 281 -18.51 -10.92 -15.54
N THR A 282 -19.67 -11.55 -15.36
CA THR A 282 -20.24 -11.90 -14.05
C THR A 282 -21.20 -13.08 -14.19
N GLU A 283 -21.33 -13.88 -13.14
CA GLU A 283 -22.35 -14.95 -13.04
C GLU A 283 -23.72 -14.41 -12.62
N GLY A 284 -23.78 -13.11 -12.28
CA GLY A 284 -24.95 -12.41 -11.76
C GLY A 284 -24.94 -12.36 -10.23
N PHE A 285 -25.83 -11.56 -9.68
CA PHE A 285 -26.03 -11.40 -8.25
C PHE A 285 -26.58 -12.69 -7.64
N GLU A 286 -25.88 -13.18 -6.62
CA GLU A 286 -26.37 -14.25 -5.76
C GLU A 286 -27.50 -13.78 -4.83
N LEU A 287 -28.24 -14.74 -4.28
CA LEU A 287 -29.32 -14.43 -3.34
C LEU A 287 -28.80 -13.74 -2.08
N GLU A 288 -27.63 -14.17 -1.57
CA GLU A 288 -27.03 -13.60 -0.37
C GLU A 288 -26.54 -12.17 -0.59
N SER A 289 -25.96 -11.88 -1.77
CA SER A 289 -25.64 -10.52 -2.18
C SER A 289 -26.86 -9.60 -2.11
N CYS A 290 -28.01 -10.06 -2.59
CA CYS A 290 -29.25 -9.28 -2.57
C CYS A 290 -29.81 -9.12 -1.15
N ARG A 291 -29.70 -10.14 -0.28
CA ARG A 291 -30.08 -10.04 1.14
C ARG A 291 -29.24 -9.00 1.88
N SER A 292 -27.92 -9.02 1.70
CA SER A 292 -27.05 -8.02 2.33
C SER A 292 -27.35 -6.63 1.78
N MET A 293 -27.59 -6.46 0.47
CA MET A 293 -28.01 -5.15 -0.07
C MET A 293 -29.31 -4.64 0.55
N ILE A 294 -30.30 -5.51 0.77
CA ILE A 294 -31.54 -5.17 1.44
C ILE A 294 -31.27 -4.69 2.86
N ALA A 295 -30.53 -5.47 3.65
CA ALA A 295 -30.27 -5.11 5.04
C ALA A 295 -29.46 -3.80 5.20
N LEU A 296 -28.63 -3.45 4.20
CA LEU A 296 -27.88 -2.20 4.15
C LEU A 296 -28.71 -0.98 3.69
N MET A 297 -29.89 -1.21 3.12
CA MET A 297 -30.79 -0.18 2.60
C MET A 297 -32.07 -0.03 3.41
N ASP A 298 -32.49 -1.09 4.11
CA ASP A 298 -33.67 -1.18 4.96
C ASP A 298 -33.53 -0.26 6.18
N THR A 299 -34.07 0.95 6.05
CA THR A 299 -34.04 1.97 7.09
C THR A 299 -35.23 1.87 8.03
N ASP A 300 -36.32 1.23 7.61
CA ASP A 300 -37.53 1.06 8.40
C ASP A 300 -37.58 -0.26 9.19
N GLY A 301 -36.64 -1.17 8.93
CA GLY A 301 -36.52 -2.46 9.61
C GLY A 301 -37.56 -3.49 9.16
N SER A 302 -38.14 -3.30 7.98
CA SER A 302 -39.15 -4.20 7.40
C SER A 302 -38.57 -5.55 6.97
N GLY A 303 -37.25 -5.64 6.76
CA GLY A 303 -36.59 -6.79 6.15
C GLY A 303 -36.80 -6.87 4.62
N LYS A 304 -37.36 -5.81 4.02
CA LYS A 304 -37.56 -5.64 2.58
C LYS A 304 -37.18 -4.21 2.19
N ILE A 305 -37.34 -3.87 0.91
CA ILE A 305 -37.05 -2.54 0.38
C ILE A 305 -38.35 -1.87 -0.08
N ASN A 306 -38.65 -0.70 0.47
CA ASN A 306 -39.77 0.13 -0.01
C ASN A 306 -39.39 0.96 -1.27
N PHE A 307 -40.32 1.74 -1.83
CA PHE A 307 -40.08 2.49 -3.08
C PHE A 307 -38.91 3.48 -2.98
N ASP A 308 -38.81 4.23 -1.88
CA ASP A 308 -37.80 5.29 -1.74
C ASP A 308 -36.41 4.69 -1.54
N GLU A 309 -36.31 3.60 -0.77
CA GLU A 309 -35.09 2.82 -0.60
C GLU A 309 -34.64 2.16 -1.91
N PHE A 310 -35.58 1.59 -2.68
CA PHE A 310 -35.27 1.01 -3.99
C PHE A 310 -34.78 2.07 -4.97
N GLN A 311 -35.42 3.24 -4.98
CA GLN A 311 -35.00 4.35 -5.83
C GLN A 311 -33.57 4.77 -5.48
N HIS A 312 -33.26 4.92 -4.18
CA HIS A 312 -31.93 5.28 -3.72
C HIS A 312 -30.87 4.26 -4.14
N LEU A 313 -31.12 2.97 -3.87
CA LEU A 313 -30.23 1.87 -4.26
C LEU A 313 -30.02 1.84 -5.77
N TRP A 314 -31.08 1.99 -6.55
CA TRP A 314 -31.03 1.93 -8.01
C TRP A 314 -30.22 3.08 -8.63
N ASP A 315 -30.40 4.29 -8.12
CA ASP A 315 -29.64 5.47 -8.56
C ASP A 315 -28.13 5.29 -8.28
N LYS A 316 -27.79 4.72 -7.11
CA LYS A 316 -26.41 4.37 -6.75
C LYS A 316 -25.84 3.29 -7.67
N ILE A 317 -26.56 2.19 -7.89
CA ILE A 317 -26.14 1.10 -8.79
C ILE A 317 -25.91 1.63 -10.21
N LYS A 318 -26.80 2.47 -10.74
CA LYS A 318 -26.62 3.11 -12.06
C LYS A 318 -25.38 3.99 -12.12
N SER A 319 -25.12 4.77 -11.07
CA SER A 319 -23.92 5.62 -10.99
C SER A 319 -22.66 4.78 -10.99
N TRP A 320 -22.59 3.77 -10.11
CA TRP A 320 -21.45 2.87 -10.00
C TRP A 320 -21.26 1.99 -11.23
N GLN A 321 -22.33 1.62 -11.94
CA GLN A 321 -22.25 0.94 -13.23
C GLN A 321 -21.51 1.79 -14.28
N LYS A 322 -21.76 3.12 -14.32
CA LYS A 322 -21.03 4.01 -15.23
C LYS A 322 -19.56 4.09 -14.86
N ILE A 323 -19.24 4.13 -13.56
CA ILE A 323 -17.86 4.14 -13.06
C ILE A 323 -17.16 2.83 -13.44
N PHE A 324 -17.78 1.68 -13.20
CA PHE A 324 -17.24 0.37 -13.59
C PHE A 324 -16.87 0.35 -15.08
N LYS A 325 -17.81 0.72 -15.95
CA LYS A 325 -17.58 0.75 -17.40
C LYS A 325 -16.51 1.75 -17.85
N ARG A 326 -16.33 2.84 -17.10
CA ARG A 326 -15.31 3.86 -17.37
C ARG A 326 -13.92 3.35 -17.04
N TYR A 327 -13.78 2.57 -15.96
CA TYR A 327 -12.50 2.09 -15.46
C TYR A 327 -12.12 0.70 -15.94
N ASP A 328 -13.04 -0.09 -16.50
CA ASP A 328 -12.77 -1.31 -17.29
C ASP A 328 -12.15 -0.93 -18.66
N THR A 329 -10.94 -0.36 -18.60
CA THR A 329 -10.27 0.24 -19.75
C THR A 329 -9.78 -0.77 -20.76
N ASP A 330 -9.45 -1.98 -20.28
CA ASP A 330 -9.05 -3.12 -21.11
C ASP A 330 -10.26 -3.92 -21.65
N HIS A 331 -11.48 -3.53 -21.26
CA HIS A 331 -12.73 -4.20 -21.62
C HIS A 331 -12.70 -5.68 -21.26
N SER A 332 -12.03 -6.02 -20.16
CA SER A 332 -11.99 -7.37 -19.60
C SER A 332 -13.34 -7.79 -19.01
N GLY A 333 -14.23 -6.83 -18.76
CA GLY A 333 -15.50 -7.01 -18.05
C GLY A 333 -15.29 -7.14 -16.54
N THR A 334 -14.09 -6.84 -16.04
CA THR A 334 -13.69 -6.93 -14.63
C THR A 334 -12.84 -5.72 -14.24
N ILE A 335 -12.70 -5.47 -12.94
CA ILE A 335 -11.90 -4.37 -12.39
C ILE A 335 -10.72 -4.96 -11.64
N ASN A 336 -9.50 -4.66 -12.07
CA ASN A 336 -8.29 -5.04 -11.34
C ASN A 336 -8.00 -4.06 -10.18
N SER A 337 -6.94 -4.33 -9.42
CA SER A 337 -6.52 -3.52 -8.28
C SER A 337 -6.26 -2.04 -8.58
N TYR A 338 -5.69 -1.76 -9.76
CA TYR A 338 -5.36 -0.41 -10.20
C TYR A 338 -6.64 0.37 -10.51
N GLU A 339 -7.54 -0.26 -11.26
CA GLU A 339 -8.83 0.31 -11.65
C GLU A 339 -9.73 0.53 -10.42
N MET A 340 -9.69 -0.39 -9.45
CA MET A 340 -10.47 -0.30 -8.21
C MET A 340 -10.14 0.97 -7.41
N ARG A 341 -8.84 1.29 -7.24
CA ARG A 341 -8.44 2.49 -6.49
C ARG A 341 -8.95 3.77 -7.15
N ASN A 342 -8.96 3.83 -8.47
CA ASN A 342 -9.49 4.97 -9.20
C ASN A 342 -11.03 5.02 -9.16
N ALA A 343 -11.69 3.88 -9.30
CA ALA A 343 -13.15 3.76 -9.24
C ALA A 343 -13.71 4.18 -7.88
N VAL A 344 -13.06 3.76 -6.78
CA VAL A 344 -13.41 4.17 -5.41
C VAL A 344 -13.29 5.68 -5.24
N ASN A 345 -12.21 6.28 -5.74
CA ASN A 345 -12.01 7.74 -5.70
C ASN A 345 -13.06 8.50 -6.52
N ASP A 346 -13.39 8.04 -7.74
CA ASP A 346 -14.40 8.68 -8.62
C ASP A 346 -15.82 8.54 -8.05
N ALA A 347 -16.08 7.48 -7.28
CA ALA A 347 -17.34 7.32 -6.55
C ALA A 347 -17.45 8.18 -5.28
N GLY A 348 -16.40 8.95 -4.95
CA GLY A 348 -16.39 9.88 -3.84
C GLY A 348 -15.92 9.27 -2.51
N PHE A 349 -15.30 8.09 -2.55
CA PHE A 349 -14.68 7.47 -1.38
C PHE A 349 -13.16 7.67 -1.42
N ARG A 350 -12.57 7.93 -0.27
CA ARG A 350 -11.12 7.96 -0.05
C ARG A 350 -10.81 6.96 1.03
N LEU A 351 -9.96 6.00 0.71
CA LEU A 351 -9.61 4.89 1.59
C LEU A 351 -8.09 4.80 1.73
N ASN A 352 -7.62 4.35 2.89
CA ASN A 352 -6.21 4.03 3.12
C ASN A 352 -5.85 2.65 2.53
N ASN A 353 -4.56 2.31 2.51
CA ASN A 353 -4.08 1.05 1.93
C ASN A 353 -4.66 -0.19 2.64
N GLN A 354 -4.84 -0.12 3.97
CA GLN A 354 -5.40 -1.22 4.75
C GLN A 354 -6.83 -1.57 4.33
N LEU A 355 -7.66 -0.56 4.02
CA LEU A 355 -9.02 -0.78 3.53
C LEU A 355 -9.04 -1.36 2.10
N TYR A 356 -8.11 -0.92 1.24
CA TYR A 356 -7.96 -1.53 -0.09
C TYR A 356 -7.51 -3.00 0.00
N ASP A 357 -6.65 -3.35 0.97
CA ASP A 357 -6.28 -4.74 1.23
C ASP A 357 -7.50 -5.59 1.62
N ILE A 358 -8.36 -5.07 2.51
CA ILE A 358 -9.59 -5.75 2.95
C ILE A 358 -10.55 -5.94 1.77
N ILE A 359 -10.74 -4.90 0.95
CA ILE A 359 -11.59 -4.97 -0.24
C ILE A 359 -11.08 -6.03 -1.21
N THR A 360 -9.79 -6.02 -1.50
CA THR A 360 -9.17 -7.00 -2.41
C THR A 360 -9.33 -8.42 -1.85
N MET A 361 -9.04 -8.62 -0.57
CA MET A 361 -9.16 -9.92 0.09
C MET A 361 -10.59 -10.46 0.09
N ARG A 362 -11.60 -9.58 0.17
CA ARG A 362 -13.00 -10.00 0.29
C ARG A 362 -13.70 -10.17 -1.04
N TYR A 363 -13.39 -9.34 -2.04
CA TYR A 363 -14.18 -9.21 -3.26
C TYR A 363 -13.41 -9.54 -4.55
N ALA A 364 -12.08 -9.68 -4.52
CA ALA A 364 -11.32 -10.04 -5.71
C ALA A 364 -11.23 -11.57 -5.88
N ASP A 365 -11.20 -12.01 -7.14
CA ASP A 365 -11.01 -13.40 -7.52
C ASP A 365 -9.54 -13.85 -7.35
N LYS A 366 -9.26 -15.11 -7.69
CA LYS A 366 -7.90 -15.69 -7.67
C LYS A 366 -6.88 -14.96 -8.56
N ASN A 367 -7.36 -14.16 -9.52
CA ASN A 367 -6.55 -13.37 -10.44
C ASN A 367 -6.44 -11.90 -10.00
N MET A 368 -6.99 -11.54 -8.84
CA MET A 368 -7.08 -10.17 -8.32
C MET A 368 -7.97 -9.23 -9.15
N ASN A 369 -9.00 -9.81 -9.78
CA ASN A 369 -10.02 -9.08 -10.51
C ASN A 369 -11.35 -9.13 -9.75
N ILE A 370 -12.07 -8.01 -9.75
CA ILE A 370 -13.38 -7.85 -9.13
C ILE A 370 -14.40 -7.80 -10.27
N ASP A 371 -15.33 -8.74 -10.29
CA ASP A 371 -16.44 -8.73 -11.25
C ASP A 371 -17.51 -7.71 -10.87
N PHE A 372 -18.48 -7.52 -11.77
CA PHE A 372 -19.47 -6.46 -11.63
C PHE A 372 -20.34 -6.59 -10.37
N ASP A 373 -20.79 -7.79 -10.04
CA ASP A 373 -21.62 -8.02 -8.86
C ASP A 373 -20.82 -7.86 -7.56
N SER A 374 -19.59 -8.37 -7.48
CA SER A 374 -18.71 -8.12 -6.32
C SER A 374 -18.38 -6.64 -6.15
N PHE A 375 -18.19 -5.90 -7.26
CA PHE A 375 -17.97 -4.46 -7.25
C PHE A 375 -19.18 -3.71 -6.66
N ILE A 376 -20.39 -4.01 -7.13
CA ILE A 376 -21.61 -3.37 -6.61
C ILE A 376 -21.83 -3.74 -5.14
N CYS A 377 -21.67 -5.01 -4.76
CA CYS A 377 -21.75 -5.44 -3.36
C CYS A 377 -20.78 -4.69 -2.46
N CYS A 378 -19.53 -4.52 -2.91
CA CYS A 378 -18.52 -3.77 -2.19
C CYS A 378 -18.94 -2.31 -1.98
N PHE A 379 -19.43 -1.65 -3.02
CA PHE A 379 -19.79 -0.24 -2.96
C PHE A 379 -21.07 0.02 -2.15
N VAL A 380 -22.08 -0.87 -2.26
CA VAL A 380 -23.28 -0.82 -1.40
C VAL A 380 -22.88 -0.94 0.07
N ARG A 381 -22.03 -1.90 0.40
CA ARG A 381 -21.55 -2.08 1.78
C ARG A 381 -20.71 -0.89 2.26
N LEU A 382 -19.80 -0.40 1.44
CA LEU A 382 -18.95 0.74 1.79
C LEU A 382 -19.80 2.01 2.05
N ASP A 383 -20.74 2.32 1.14
CA ASP A 383 -21.65 3.47 1.29
C ASP A 383 -22.49 3.37 2.57
N ALA A 384 -23.08 2.20 2.82
CA ALA A 384 -23.89 1.96 4.01
C ALA A 384 -23.07 2.06 5.31
N MET A 385 -21.84 1.53 5.34
CA MET A 385 -20.96 1.66 6.51
C MET A 385 -20.59 3.12 6.80
N PHE A 386 -20.29 3.93 5.77
CA PHE A 386 -20.08 5.36 5.95
C PHE A 386 -21.34 6.09 6.42
N ARG A 387 -22.52 5.77 5.85
CA ARG A 387 -23.80 6.35 6.29
C ARG A 387 -24.09 6.02 7.76
N ALA A 388 -23.91 4.76 8.16
CA ALA A 388 -24.10 4.33 9.54
C ALA A 388 -23.11 5.04 10.47
N PHE A 389 -21.82 5.07 10.13
CA PHE A 389 -20.81 5.76 10.91
C PHE A 389 -21.16 7.23 11.13
N HIS A 390 -21.51 7.97 10.07
CA HIS A 390 -21.92 9.37 10.16
C HIS A 390 -23.23 9.60 10.93
N ALA A 391 -24.13 8.61 10.98
CA ALA A 391 -25.34 8.71 11.79
C ALA A 391 -25.05 8.60 13.29
N PHE A 392 -24.03 7.82 13.67
CA PHE A 392 -23.57 7.65 15.06
C PHE A 392 -22.58 8.75 15.51
N ASP A 393 -21.72 9.23 14.61
CA ASP A 393 -20.72 10.29 14.83
C ASP A 393 -21.35 11.70 14.77
N LYS A 394 -22.10 12.06 15.81
CA LYS A 394 -22.86 13.32 15.87
C LYS A 394 -22.01 14.56 16.16
N ASP A 395 -20.89 14.39 16.85
CA ASP A 395 -19.92 15.44 17.19
C ASP A 395 -18.82 15.58 16.13
N GLY A 396 -18.65 14.60 15.24
CA GLY A 396 -17.71 14.68 14.13
C GLY A 396 -16.27 14.52 14.57
N ASP A 397 -16.03 13.88 15.72
CA ASP A 397 -14.71 13.64 16.27
C ASP A 397 -14.03 12.40 15.64
N GLY A 398 -14.79 11.65 14.82
CA GLY A 398 -14.31 10.46 14.15
C GLY A 398 -14.30 9.21 15.04
N ILE A 399 -15.02 9.22 16.16
CA ILE A 399 -15.12 8.10 17.10
C ILE A 399 -16.60 7.83 17.45
N ILE A 400 -17.07 6.61 17.18
CA ILE A 400 -18.39 6.16 17.63
C ILE A 400 -18.27 5.28 18.88
N LYS A 401 -19.22 5.42 19.81
CA LYS A 401 -19.34 4.57 20.99
C LYS A 401 -20.59 3.71 20.86
N LEU A 402 -20.40 2.41 20.78
CA LEU A 402 -21.48 1.42 20.66
C LEU A 402 -21.43 0.47 21.85
N ASN A 403 -22.59 0.13 22.39
CA ASN A 403 -22.72 -0.99 23.32
C ASN A 403 -22.76 -2.33 22.55
N VAL A 404 -22.71 -3.46 23.28
CA VAL A 404 -22.66 -4.81 22.66
C VAL A 404 -23.88 -5.07 21.76
N LEU A 405 -25.08 -4.63 22.16
CA LEU A 405 -26.29 -4.84 21.37
C LEU A 405 -26.24 -4.03 20.07
N GLU A 406 -25.87 -2.75 20.14
CA GLU A 406 -25.73 -1.87 18.97
C GLU A 406 -24.66 -2.38 18.00
N TRP A 407 -23.52 -2.85 18.53
CA TRP A 407 -22.46 -3.45 17.73
C TRP A 407 -22.94 -4.71 17.00
N LEU A 408 -23.65 -5.61 17.70
CA LEU A 408 -24.17 -6.83 17.09
C LEU A 408 -25.27 -6.53 16.06
N GLN A 409 -26.16 -5.57 16.32
CA GLN A 409 -27.16 -5.13 15.35
C GLN A 409 -26.51 -4.56 14.08
N LEU A 410 -25.48 -3.72 14.23
CA LEU A 410 -24.77 -3.12 13.11
C LEU A 410 -23.98 -4.16 12.27
N THR A 411 -23.45 -5.22 12.89
CA THR A 411 -22.54 -6.16 12.22
C THR A 411 -23.19 -7.47 11.77
N MET A 412 -24.29 -7.91 12.40
CA MET A 412 -24.98 -9.15 12.04
C MET A 412 -26.09 -8.94 11.01
N TYR A 413 -26.73 -7.77 11.02
CA TYR A 413 -27.82 -7.48 10.08
C TYR A 413 -27.26 -7.04 8.72
N ALA A 414 -26.15 -6.28 8.70
CA ALA A 414 -25.53 -5.64 7.53
C ALA A 414 -24.78 -6.58 6.56
#